data_AF-A0A961CHZ2-F1
#
_entry.id   AF-A0A961CHZ2-F1
#
_cell.length_a   1.000
_cell.length_b   1.000
_cell.length_c   1.000
_cell.angle_alpha   90.00
_cell.angle_beta   90.00
_cell.angle_gamma   90.00
#
_symmetry.space_group_name_H-M   'P 1'
#
loop_
_entity.id
_entity.type
_entity.pdbx_description
1 polymer ?
#
loop_
_entity_poly.entity_id
_entity_poly.type
_entity_poly.pdbx_seq_one_letter_code
_entity_poly.pdbx_strand_id
1 'polypeptide(L)' 'METLPLAEVRANLSKLVDEAVRTHLRIEVTRQGRRASIRHRRDAYRT' A
#
# COMPACT_ATOMS: atom_id res chain seq x y z
N MET A 1 3.58 -11.74 3.11
CA MET A 1 4.10 -10.36 2.99
C MET A 1 4.56 -10.21 1.55
N GLU A 2 3.94 -9.32 0.79
CA GLU A 2 4.14 -9.20 -0.66
C GLU A 2 4.78 -7.85 -0.98
N THR A 3 5.74 -7.82 -1.91
CA THR A 3 6.44 -6.59 -2.31
C THR A 3 6.16 -6.29 -3.77
N LEU A 4 5.50 -5.17 -4.05
CA LEU A 4 5.11 -4.76 -5.40
C LEU A 4 5.74 -3.43 -5.82
N PRO A 5 6.07 -3.24 -7.11
CA PRO A 5 6.46 -1.94 -7.65
C PRO A 5 5.31 -0.92 -7.57
N LEU A 6 5.64 0.35 -7.34
CA LEU A 6 4.69 1.46 -7.25
C LEU A 6 3.80 1.57 -8.50
N ALA A 7 4.34 1.26 -9.68
CA ALA A 7 3.58 1.29 -10.93
C ALA A 7 2.43 0.26 -10.92
N GLU A 8 2.69 -0.93 -10.40
CA GLU A 8 1.72 -2.02 -10.30
C GLU A 8 0.68 -1.74 -9.21
N VAL A 9 1.12 -1.20 -8.07
CA VAL A 9 0.23 -0.77 -7.00
C VAL A 9 -0.72 0.33 -7.48
N ARG A 10 -0.22 1.30 -8.26
CA ARG A 10 -1.06 2.38 -8.83
C ARG A 10 -2.10 1.84 -9.80
N ALA A 11 -1.73 0.86 -10.64
CA ALA A 11 -2.65 0.27 -11.60
C ALA A 11 -3.78 -0.55 -10.94
N ASN A 12 -3.52 -1.12 -9.76
CA ASN A 12 -4.42 -2.06 -9.09
C ASN A 12 -4.93 -1.60 -7.72
N LEU A 13 -4.78 -0.31 -7.38
CA LEU A 13 -4.93 0.19 -6.01
C LEU A 13 -6.25 -0.20 -5.35
N SER A 14 -7.38 -0.03 -6.05
CA SER A 14 -8.71 -0.34 -5.48
C SER A 14 -8.82 -1.80 -5.07
N LYS A 15 -8.44 -2.73 -5.96
CA LYS A 15 -8.48 -4.17 -5.69
C LYS A 15 -7.56 -4.55 -4.54
N LEU A 16 -6.34 -4.01 -4.53
CA LEU A 16 -5.36 -4.27 -3.48
C LEU A 16 -5.84 -3.77 -2.11
N VAL A 17 -6.54 -2.63 -2.06
CA VAL A 17 -7.15 -2.10 -0.83
C VAL A 17 -8.29 -3.01 -0.36
N ASP A 18 -9.20 -3.41 -1.24
CA ASP A 18 -10.32 -4.31 -0.89
C ASP A 18 -9.81 -5.63 -0.31
N GLU A 19 -8.77 -6.19 -0.94
CA GLU A 19 -8.12 -7.41 -0.49
C GLU A 19 -7.41 -7.22 0.86
N ALA A 20 -6.63 -6.14 1.01
CA ALA A 20 -5.93 -5.82 2.25
C ALA A 20 -6.89 -5.62 3.44
N VAL A 21 -8.05 -4.99 3.22
CA VAL A 21 -9.09 -4.82 4.25
C VAL A 21 -9.68 -6.17 4.65
N ARG A 22 -10.03 -7.01 3.68
CA ARG A 22 -10.66 -8.31 3.95
C ARG A 22 -9.71 -9.30 4.64
N THR A 23 -8.43 -9.25 4.29
CA THR A 23 -7.46 -10.31 4.66
C THR A 23 -6.39 -9.83 5.63
N HIS A 24 -6.37 -8.55 5.99
CA HIS A 24 -5.27 -7.92 6.73
C HIS A 24 -3.92 -8.06 6.02
N LEU A 25 -3.93 -8.19 4.68
CA LEU A 25 -2.72 -8.30 3.88
C LEU A 25 -1.88 -7.03 4.02
N ARG A 26 -0.58 -7.23 4.26
CA ARG A 26 0.41 -6.16 4.23
C ARG A 26 1.20 -6.23 2.91
N ILE A 27 1.03 -5.19 2.11
CA ILE A 27 1.77 -4.98 0.87
C ILE A 27 2.87 -3.95 1.12
N GLU A 28 4.08 -4.28 0.70
CA GLU A 28 5.21 -3.37 0.67
C GLU A 28 5.38 -2.81 -0.74
N VAL A 29 5.65 -1.50 -0.84
CA VAL A 29 5.79 -0.84 -2.13
C VAL A 29 7.25 -0.51 -2.39
N THR A 30 7.71 -0.75 -3.61
CA THR A 30 9.03 -0.29 -4.07
C THR A 30 8.90 0.78 -5.14
N ARG A 31 9.80 1.76 -5.15
CA ARG A 31 9.92 2.75 -6.21
C ARG A 31 11.33 2.64 -6.78
N GLN A 32 11.44 2.32 -8.07
CA GLN A 32 12.74 2.15 -8.77
C GLN A 32 13.68 1.17 -8.03
N GLY A 33 13.15 0.04 -7.57
CA GLY A 33 13.91 -0.99 -6.85
C GLY A 33 14.25 -0.65 -5.39
N ARG A 34 13.90 0.54 -4.89
CA ARG A 34 14.08 0.93 -3.49
C ARG A 34 12.79 0.79 -2.73
N ARG A 35 12.85 0.21 -1.51
CA ARG A 35 11.69 0.14 -0.61
C ARG A 35 11.21 1.55 -0.29
N ALA A 36 9.93 1.81 -0.53
CA ALA A 36 9.27 3.06 -0.18
C ALA A 36 8.20 2.74 0.87
N SER A 37 8.32 3.33 2.06
CA SER A 37 7.29 3.21 3.09
C SER A 37 6.34 4.40 3.02
N ILE A 38 5.04 4.14 3.01
CA ILE A 38 4.03 5.17 3.22
C ILE A 38 3.82 5.28 4.73
N ARG A 39 4.20 6.42 5.32
CA ARG A 39 3.97 6.71 6.74
C ARG A 39 2.71 7.56 6.84
N HIS A 40 1.61 6.97 7.31
CA HIS A 40 0.46 7.76 7.70
C HIS A 40 0.72 8.38 9.09
N ARG A 41 0.57 9.71 9.20
CA ARG A 41 0.45 10.36 10.51
C ARG A 41 -0.95 10.04 11.04
N ARG A 42 -1.02 9.44 12.22
CA ARG A 42 -2.23 8.89 12.84
C ARG A 42 -3.35 9.94 13.06
N ASP A 43 -3.04 11.24 13.02
CA ASP A 43 -3.97 12.34 13.30
C ASP A 43 -4.75 12.89 12.09
N ALA A 44 -4.60 12.32 10.88
CA ALA A 44 -5.21 12.88 9.66
C ALA A 44 -6.70 12.54 9.44
N TYR A 45 -7.36 11.84 10.37
CA TYR A 45 -8.78 11.48 10.30
C TYR A 45 -9.56 11.98 11.53
N ARG A 46 -9.42 13.27 11.87
CA ARG A 46 -10.30 13.91 12.86
C ARG A 46 -11.25 14.85 12.12
N THR A 47 -12.41 14.32 11.73
CA THR A 47 -13.65 15.07 11.49
C THR A 47 -14.44 15.15 12.78
#